data_AF-A0A8H4BMF2-F1
#
_entry.id   AF-A0A8H4BMF2-F1
#
_cell.length_a   1.000
_cell.length_b   1.000
_cell.length_c   1.000
_cell.angle_alpha   90.00
_cell.angle_beta   90.00
_cell.angle_gamma   90.00
#
_symmetry.space_group_name_H-M   'P 1'
#
loop_
_entity.id
_entity.type
_entity.pdbx_description
1 polymer ?
#
loop_
_entity_poly.entity_id
_entity_poly.type
_entity_poly.pdbx_seq_one_letter_code
_entity_poly.pdbx_strand_id
1 'polypeptide(L)'
;IQQKIKILDKFATGNYNQKELAQWAKEAFNLDKALSQQTISDIIKQRKAIYENVIVKENSRSLRLPRFPQLDEEIKIYVAEQNAAKRPVDRRSCITLIKYLAAVKYKIPEGTFNFSDGWLTKVFKRNNLKSRYTYGESASVDITTESIQSEISKIQNILKDYTAENILNFDETGLFYQQ
;
A
#
# COMPACT_ATOMS: atom_id res chain seq x y z
N ILE A 1 4.61 2.34 16.32
CA ILE A 1 5.19 1.04 16.73
C ILE A 1 6.70 1.16 16.81
N GLN A 2 7.35 1.77 15.81
CA GLN A 2 8.80 2.03 15.77
C GLN A 2 9.41 2.65 17.04
N GLN A 3 8.82 3.69 17.62
CA GLN A 3 9.31 4.27 18.88
C GLN A 3 9.31 3.27 20.05
N LYS A 4 8.29 2.39 20.12
CA LYS A 4 8.22 1.34 21.14
C LYS A 4 9.31 0.27 20.94
N ILE A 5 9.63 -0.07 19.68
CA ILE A 5 10.74 -0.98 19.36
C ILE A 5 12.07 -0.38 19.79
N LYS A 6 12.33 0.89 19.44
CA LYS A 6 13.56 1.59 19.86
C LYS A 6 13.73 1.61 21.38
N ILE A 7 12.63 1.75 22.14
CA ILE A 7 12.64 1.62 23.61
C ILE A 7 13.02 0.19 24.04
N LEU A 8 12.46 -0.84 23.40
CA LEU A 8 12.76 -2.25 23.70
C LEU A 8 14.21 -2.63 23.34
N ASP A 9 14.71 -2.18 22.19
CA ASP A 9 16.09 -2.40 21.76
C ASP A 9 17.06 -1.72 22.74
N LYS A 10 16.75 -0.48 23.16
CA LYS A 10 17.52 0.21 24.20
C LYS A 10 17.50 -0.56 25.53
N PHE A 11 16.35 -1.07 25.93
CA PHE A 11 16.22 -1.92 27.12
C PHE A 11 17.03 -3.22 27.01
N ALA A 12 17.19 -3.79 25.81
CA ALA A 12 17.99 -4.99 25.59
C ALA A 12 19.51 -4.74 25.65
N THR A 13 19.98 -3.51 25.40
CA THR A 13 21.42 -3.17 25.39
C THR A 13 22.08 -3.04 26.77
N GLY A 14 21.32 -3.05 27.86
CA GLY A 14 21.89 -2.97 29.22
C GLY A 14 20.85 -2.85 30.33
N ASN A 15 21.32 -2.79 31.58
CA ASN A 15 20.48 -2.69 32.78
C ASN A 15 19.97 -1.26 33.00
N TYR A 16 19.07 -0.78 32.14
CA TYR A 16 18.37 0.49 32.36
C TYR A 16 17.20 0.31 33.33
N ASN A 17 17.11 1.18 34.34
CA ASN A 17 15.89 1.28 35.15
C ASN A 17 14.77 1.92 34.32
N GLN A 18 13.50 1.63 34.63
CA GLN A 18 12.34 2.17 33.92
C GLN A 18 12.30 3.71 33.91
N LYS A 19 12.81 4.37 34.97
CA LYS A 19 12.92 5.84 35.02
C LYS A 19 13.97 6.37 34.04
N GLU A 20 15.11 5.71 33.94
CA GLU A 20 16.20 6.07 33.03
C GLU A 20 15.76 5.85 31.57
N LEU A 21 15.05 4.75 31.30
CA LEU A 21 14.51 4.46 29.98
C LEU A 21 13.42 5.48 29.56
N ALA A 22 12.60 5.94 30.51
CA ALA A 22 11.63 7.00 30.27
C ALA A 22 12.27 8.36 29.96
N GLN A 23 13.37 8.69 30.67
CA GLN A 23 14.12 9.92 30.44
C GLN A 23 14.85 9.87 29.09
N TRP A 24 15.49 8.75 28.78
CA TRP A 24 16.09 8.53 27.47
C TRP A 24 15.07 8.66 26.34
N ALA A 25 13.86 8.08 26.50
CA ALA A 25 12.80 8.19 25.50
C ALA A 25 12.31 9.64 25.31
N LYS A 26 12.37 10.47 26.36
CA LYS A 26 12.06 11.90 26.27
C LYS A 26 13.04 12.60 25.32
N GLU A 27 14.33 12.40 25.55
CA GLU A 27 15.41 13.03 24.78
C GLU A 27 15.45 12.48 23.35
N ALA A 28 15.37 11.16 23.18
CA ALA A 28 15.46 10.50 21.89
C ALA A 28 14.28 10.80 20.95
N PHE A 29 13.09 11.09 21.49
CA PHE A 29 11.88 11.39 20.71
C PHE A 29 11.39 12.83 20.84
N ASN A 30 12.15 13.69 21.50
CA ASN A 30 11.85 15.11 21.68
C ASN A 30 10.46 15.34 22.31
N LEU A 31 10.16 14.62 23.40
CA LEU A 31 8.88 14.72 24.12
C LEU A 31 8.92 15.84 25.16
N ASP A 32 7.82 16.57 25.33
CA ASP A 32 7.71 17.62 26.36
C ASP A 32 7.90 17.05 27.78
N LYS A 33 7.43 15.82 28.01
CA LYS A 33 7.50 15.12 29.30
C LYS A 33 8.00 13.69 29.13
N ALA A 34 8.75 13.22 30.12
CA ALA A 34 9.15 11.81 30.21
C ALA A 34 7.93 10.89 30.32
N LEU A 35 8.05 9.70 29.74
CA LEU A 35 7.01 8.67 29.83
C LEU A 35 6.82 8.23 31.29
N SER A 36 5.60 7.86 31.66
CA SER A 36 5.37 7.30 32.99
C SER A 36 6.05 5.92 33.12
N GLN A 37 6.47 5.55 34.33
CA GLN A 37 6.99 4.21 34.60
C GLN A 37 6.00 3.12 34.17
N GLN A 38 4.70 3.36 34.39
CA GLN A 38 3.64 2.44 33.97
C GLN A 38 3.66 2.23 32.45
N THR A 39 3.82 3.28 31.66
CA THR A 39 3.89 3.19 30.19
C THR A 39 5.09 2.37 29.73
N ILE A 40 6.26 2.56 30.36
CA ILE A 40 7.46 1.77 30.06
C ILE A 40 7.25 0.30 30.42
N SER A 41 6.70 0.03 31.61
CA SER A 41 6.36 -1.32 32.08
C SER A 41 5.41 -2.02 31.10
N ASP A 42 4.35 -1.34 30.65
CA ASP A 42 3.39 -1.89 29.71
C ASP A 42 4.01 -2.18 28.33
N ILE A 43 4.93 -1.32 27.85
CA ILE A 43 5.67 -1.55 26.60
C ILE A 43 6.55 -2.81 26.73
N ILE A 44 7.27 -2.96 27.85
CA ILE A 44 8.13 -4.13 28.10
C ILE A 44 7.29 -5.41 28.19
N LYS A 45 6.15 -5.38 28.91
CA LYS A 45 5.22 -6.51 29.00
C LYS A 45 4.68 -6.93 27.63
N GLN A 46 4.42 -5.97 26.74
CA GLN A 46 3.90 -6.23 25.39
C GLN A 46 5.00 -6.52 24.35
N ARG A 47 6.27 -6.71 24.75
CA ARG A 47 7.41 -6.84 23.83
C ARG A 47 7.20 -7.86 22.70
N LYS A 48 6.70 -9.06 23.04
CA LYS A 48 6.52 -10.16 22.07
C LYS A 48 5.52 -9.76 20.98
N ALA A 49 4.35 -9.26 21.40
CA ALA A 49 3.33 -8.77 20.49
C ALA A 49 3.80 -7.57 19.65
N ILE A 50 4.64 -6.69 20.22
CA ILE A 50 5.21 -5.55 19.48
C ILE A 50 6.13 -6.06 18.38
N TYR A 51 7.07 -6.96 18.66
CA TYR A 51 8.01 -7.53 17.68
C TYR A 51 7.32 -8.33 16.58
N GLU A 52 6.30 -9.13 16.91
CA GLU A 52 5.53 -9.91 15.91
C GLU A 52 4.73 -9.03 14.94
N ASN A 53 4.32 -7.83 15.36
CA ASN A 53 3.49 -6.92 14.55
C ASN A 53 4.29 -5.84 13.80
N VAL A 54 5.63 -5.84 13.89
CA VAL A 54 6.50 -4.81 13.27
C VAL A 54 6.39 -4.83 11.76
N ILE A 55 6.51 -6.03 11.17
CA ILE A 55 6.52 -6.25 9.72
C ILE A 55 5.22 -5.76 9.07
N VAL A 56 4.11 -5.86 9.79
CA VAL A 56 2.77 -5.54 9.28
C VAL A 56 2.47 -4.04 9.37
N LYS A 57 3.21 -3.26 10.17
CA LYS A 57 2.73 -1.93 10.63
C LYS A 57 3.83 -0.89 10.83
N GLU A 58 4.72 -0.72 9.86
CA GLU A 58 5.83 0.26 9.92
C GLU A 58 5.38 1.67 10.37
N ASN A 59 4.23 2.15 9.88
CA ASN A 59 3.73 3.50 10.14
C ASN A 59 2.53 3.58 11.12
N SER A 60 2.16 2.47 11.79
CA SER A 60 1.01 2.49 12.71
C SER A 60 1.41 2.87 14.14
N ARG A 61 0.56 3.65 14.80
CA ARG A 61 0.60 3.87 16.26
C ARG A 61 -0.08 2.75 17.05
N SER A 62 -0.95 1.96 16.42
CA SER A 62 -1.81 0.97 17.07
C SER A 62 -1.47 -0.47 16.71
N LEU A 63 -1.40 -1.33 17.74
CA LEU A 63 -1.28 -2.79 17.61
C LEU A 63 -2.61 -3.45 17.24
N ARG A 64 -3.76 -2.75 17.33
CA ARG A 64 -5.09 -3.35 17.04
C ARG A 64 -5.15 -3.95 15.64
N LEU A 65 -5.46 -5.23 15.55
CA LEU A 65 -5.66 -5.92 14.28
C LEU A 65 -6.99 -5.49 13.63
N PRO A 66 -7.11 -5.62 12.30
CA PRO A 66 -8.40 -5.51 11.63
C PRO A 66 -9.42 -6.46 12.27
N ARG A 67 -10.71 -6.12 12.20
CA ARG A 67 -11.78 -6.99 12.73
C ARG A 67 -11.82 -8.35 12.00
N PHE A 68 -11.46 -8.35 10.71
CA PHE A 68 -11.42 -9.54 9.87
C PHE A 68 -10.11 -9.57 9.07
N PRO A 69 -8.97 -9.90 9.69
CA PRO A 69 -7.67 -9.93 9.01
C PRO A 69 -7.65 -10.88 7.81
N GLN A 70 -8.42 -11.97 7.87
CA GLN A 70 -8.56 -12.91 6.77
C GLN A 70 -9.14 -12.26 5.51
N LEU A 71 -10.08 -11.30 5.63
CA LEU A 71 -10.66 -10.61 4.47
C LEU A 71 -9.67 -9.61 3.85
N ASP A 72 -8.74 -9.06 4.64
CA ASP A 72 -7.66 -8.23 4.12
C ASP A 72 -6.73 -9.04 3.19
N GLU A 73 -6.39 -10.27 3.58
CA GLU A 73 -5.56 -11.17 2.78
C GLU A 73 -6.26 -11.59 1.47
N GLU A 74 -7.56 -11.86 1.50
CA GLU A 74 -8.33 -12.16 0.29
C GLU A 74 -8.29 -11.01 -0.73
N ILE A 75 -8.38 -9.75 -0.27
CA ILE A 75 -8.21 -8.58 -1.16
C ILE A 75 -6.82 -8.56 -1.76
N LYS A 76 -5.78 -8.83 -0.96
CA LYS A 76 -4.39 -8.79 -1.41
C LYS A 76 -4.13 -9.85 -2.47
N ILE A 77 -4.61 -11.07 -2.27
CA ILE A 77 -4.51 -12.17 -3.23
C ILE A 77 -5.26 -11.80 -4.51
N TYR A 78 -6.52 -11.37 -4.40
CA TYR A 78 -7.33 -11.00 -5.56
C TYR A 78 -6.67 -9.89 -6.39
N VAL A 79 -6.18 -8.82 -5.76
CA VAL A 79 -5.51 -7.72 -6.47
C VAL A 79 -4.24 -8.21 -7.16
N ALA A 80 -3.46 -9.10 -6.54
CA ALA A 80 -2.28 -9.68 -7.16
C ALA A 80 -2.64 -10.52 -8.41
N GLU A 81 -3.67 -11.35 -8.33
CA GLU A 81 -4.16 -12.15 -9.46
C GLU A 81 -4.67 -11.29 -10.62
N GLN A 82 -5.43 -10.23 -10.34
CA GLN A 82 -5.91 -9.32 -11.38
C GLN A 82 -4.76 -8.55 -12.04
N ASN A 83 -3.78 -8.10 -11.26
CA ASN A 83 -2.58 -7.44 -11.79
C ASN A 83 -1.76 -8.40 -12.67
N ALA A 84 -1.59 -9.66 -12.26
CA ALA A 84 -0.91 -10.69 -13.06
C ALA A 84 -1.65 -10.95 -14.38
N ALA A 85 -2.98 -10.90 -14.37
CA ALA A 85 -3.82 -11.02 -15.56
C ALA A 85 -3.93 -9.70 -16.38
N LYS A 86 -3.21 -8.63 -15.99
CA LYS A 86 -3.29 -7.29 -16.59
C LYS A 86 -4.72 -6.73 -16.65
N ARG A 87 -5.58 -7.11 -15.69
CA ARG A 87 -6.97 -6.61 -15.61
C ARG A 87 -7.06 -5.45 -14.63
N PRO A 88 -7.74 -4.35 -15.01
CA PRO A 88 -7.99 -3.25 -14.09
C PRO A 88 -8.87 -3.72 -12.93
N VAL A 89 -8.55 -3.26 -11.72
CA VAL A 89 -9.33 -3.57 -10.51
C VAL A 89 -10.09 -2.35 -10.06
N ASP A 90 -11.42 -2.41 -10.14
CA ASP A 90 -12.27 -1.40 -9.56
C ASP A 90 -12.63 -1.71 -8.10
N ARG A 91 -12.94 -0.67 -7.34
CA ARG A 91 -13.24 -0.78 -5.91
C ARG A 91 -14.53 -1.55 -5.64
N ARG A 92 -15.51 -1.48 -6.55
CA ARG A 92 -16.82 -2.11 -6.39
C ARG A 92 -16.70 -3.62 -6.55
N SER A 93 -15.87 -4.10 -7.47
CA SER A 93 -15.51 -5.52 -7.59
C SER A 93 -14.87 -6.06 -6.32
N CYS A 94 -13.92 -5.33 -5.72
CA CYS A 94 -13.33 -5.72 -4.43
C CYS A 94 -14.38 -5.86 -3.32
N ILE A 95 -15.31 -4.90 -3.21
CA ILE A 95 -16.37 -4.94 -2.18
C ILE A 95 -17.32 -6.11 -2.44
N THR A 96 -17.73 -6.34 -3.69
CA THR A 96 -18.62 -7.46 -4.06
C THR A 96 -17.99 -8.80 -3.73
N LEU A 97 -16.72 -9.00 -4.09
CA LEU A 97 -15.97 -10.22 -3.78
C LEU A 97 -15.91 -10.47 -2.26
N ILE A 98 -15.56 -9.45 -1.48
CA ILE A 98 -15.43 -9.58 -0.03
C ILE A 98 -16.78 -9.89 0.63
N LYS A 99 -17.87 -9.25 0.18
CA LYS A 99 -19.21 -9.56 0.70
C LYS A 99 -19.57 -11.03 0.44
N TYR A 100 -19.29 -11.53 -0.76
CA TYR A 100 -19.49 -12.92 -1.10
C TYR A 100 -18.63 -13.86 -0.23
N LEU A 101 -17.33 -13.60 -0.11
CA LEU A 101 -16.43 -14.42 0.70
C LEU A 101 -16.80 -14.40 2.20
N ALA A 102 -17.17 -13.23 2.72
CA ALA A 102 -17.62 -13.08 4.09
C ALA A 102 -18.83 -13.98 4.37
N ALA A 103 -19.83 -13.98 3.48
CA ALA A 103 -21.04 -14.79 3.63
C ALA A 103 -20.79 -16.29 3.38
N VAL A 104 -20.11 -16.64 2.29
CA VAL A 104 -20.01 -18.03 1.83
C VAL A 104 -18.89 -18.79 2.52
N LYS A 105 -17.68 -18.22 2.53
CA LYS A 105 -16.46 -18.87 3.06
C LYS A 105 -16.37 -18.74 4.57
N TYR A 106 -16.62 -17.55 5.10
CA TYR A 106 -16.43 -17.26 6.53
C TYR A 106 -17.73 -17.24 7.35
N LYS A 107 -18.89 -17.44 6.72
CA LYS A 107 -20.21 -17.48 7.37
C LYS A 107 -20.48 -16.28 8.28
N ILE A 108 -19.99 -15.10 7.91
CA ILE A 108 -20.21 -13.84 8.63
C ILE A 108 -21.63 -13.37 8.32
N PRO A 109 -22.51 -13.18 9.34
CA PRO A 109 -23.88 -12.75 9.10
C PRO A 109 -23.94 -11.38 8.44
N GLU A 110 -24.91 -11.20 7.54
CA GLU A 110 -25.20 -9.91 6.93
C GLU A 110 -25.54 -8.86 8.01
N GLY A 111 -25.10 -7.62 7.80
CA GLY A 111 -25.28 -6.53 8.78
C GLY A 111 -24.28 -6.52 9.95
N THR A 112 -23.48 -7.58 10.15
CA THR A 112 -22.44 -7.62 11.21
C THR A 112 -21.37 -6.54 11.02
N PHE A 113 -21.09 -6.20 9.77
CA PHE A 113 -20.03 -5.27 9.39
C PHE A 113 -20.36 -4.55 8.10
N ASN A 114 -20.06 -3.25 8.05
CA ASN A 114 -20.20 -2.44 6.85
C ASN A 114 -18.88 -2.43 6.07
N PHE A 115 -18.85 -3.14 4.94
CA PHE A 115 -17.74 -3.13 3.97
C PHE A 115 -17.77 -1.85 3.12
N SER A 116 -17.63 -0.70 3.77
CA SER A 116 -17.66 0.61 3.12
C SER A 116 -16.38 0.91 2.35
N ASP A 117 -16.43 1.92 1.49
CA ASP A 117 -15.22 2.44 0.83
C ASP A 117 -14.15 2.89 1.82
N GLY A 118 -14.55 3.49 2.94
CA GLY A 118 -13.63 3.86 4.00
C GLY A 118 -12.92 2.66 4.63
N TRP A 119 -13.61 1.52 4.73
CA TRP A 119 -12.98 0.27 5.17
C TRP A 119 -11.96 -0.22 4.13
N LEU A 120 -12.34 -0.29 2.84
CA LEU A 120 -11.47 -0.75 1.77
C LEU A 120 -10.20 0.11 1.63
N THR A 121 -10.34 1.43 1.76
CA THR A 121 -9.18 2.35 1.77
C THR A 121 -8.21 2.04 2.89
N LYS A 122 -8.71 1.65 4.08
CA LYS A 122 -7.85 1.23 5.18
C LYS A 122 -7.20 -0.13 4.90
N VAL A 123 -7.88 -1.06 4.22
CA VAL A 123 -7.29 -2.35 3.79
C VAL A 123 -6.13 -2.11 2.82
N PHE A 124 -6.34 -1.28 1.79
CA PHE A 124 -5.31 -0.94 0.82
C PHE A 124 -4.10 -0.29 1.51
N LYS A 125 -4.34 0.65 2.43
CA LYS A 125 -3.27 1.31 3.19
C LYS A 125 -2.47 0.32 4.05
N ARG A 126 -3.13 -0.68 4.67
CA ARG A 126 -2.44 -1.72 5.47
C ARG A 126 -1.61 -2.66 4.60
N ASN A 127 -2.10 -2.99 3.41
CA ASN A 127 -1.45 -3.90 2.47
C ASN A 127 -0.52 -3.19 1.47
N ASN A 128 -0.24 -1.90 1.66
CA ASN A 128 0.57 -1.08 0.74
C ASN A 128 0.09 -1.08 -0.72
N LEU A 129 -1.21 -1.31 -0.94
CA LEU A 129 -1.83 -1.26 -2.26
C LEU A 129 -2.09 0.20 -2.65
N LYS A 130 -1.68 0.57 -3.87
CA LYS A 130 -1.85 1.93 -4.41
C LYS A 130 -2.71 1.86 -5.67
N SER A 131 -3.68 2.77 -5.76
CA SER A 131 -4.40 3.00 -7.01
C SER A 131 -3.50 3.83 -7.94
N ARG A 132 -3.46 3.45 -9.21
CA ARG A 132 -2.77 4.15 -10.28
C ARG A 132 -3.75 4.30 -11.44
N TYR A 133 -3.70 5.42 -12.12
CA TYR A 133 -4.37 5.55 -13.41
C TYR A 133 -3.65 4.66 -14.41
N THR A 134 -4.42 3.86 -15.14
CA THR A 134 -3.95 3.19 -16.34
C THR A 134 -4.05 4.21 -17.46
N TYR A 135 -2.90 4.73 -17.91
CA TYR A 135 -2.86 5.47 -19.17
C TYR A 135 -3.12 4.47 -20.31
N GLY A 136 -3.93 4.88 -21.30
CA GLY A 136 -4.54 4.03 -22.33
C GLY A 136 -3.56 3.29 -23.25
N GLU A 137 -4.11 2.78 -24.36
CA GLU A 137 -3.64 1.77 -25.34
C GLU A 137 -2.16 1.72 -25.77
N SER A 138 -1.34 2.70 -25.41
CA SER A 138 0.11 2.70 -25.66
C SER A 138 0.83 1.48 -25.07
N ALA A 139 0.29 0.90 -23.99
CA ALA A 139 0.86 -0.28 -23.32
C ALA A 139 0.28 -1.63 -23.80
N SER A 140 -0.74 -1.65 -24.66
CA SER A 140 -1.31 -2.89 -25.23
C SER A 140 -0.60 -3.36 -26.50
N VAL A 141 0.26 -2.52 -27.08
CA VAL A 141 1.01 -2.83 -28.29
C VAL A 141 2.30 -3.55 -27.88
N ASP A 142 2.46 -4.82 -28.29
CA ASP A 142 3.71 -5.55 -28.11
C ASP A 142 4.76 -5.05 -29.11
N ILE A 143 5.50 -4.03 -28.69
CA ILE A 143 6.55 -3.36 -29.46
C ILE A 143 7.64 -4.35 -29.92
N THR A 144 7.73 -5.54 -29.29
CA THR A 144 8.73 -6.56 -29.64
C THR A 144 8.34 -7.42 -30.84
N THR A 145 7.11 -7.29 -31.35
CA THR A 145 6.67 -8.00 -32.55
C THR A 145 7.47 -7.53 -33.77
N GLU A 146 7.97 -8.45 -34.59
CA GLU A 146 8.76 -8.13 -35.80
C GLU A 146 8.07 -7.11 -36.72
N SER A 147 6.75 -7.20 -36.85
CA SER A 147 5.94 -6.25 -37.63
C SER A 147 6.09 -4.81 -37.11
N ILE A 148 5.95 -4.60 -35.80
CA ILE A 148 6.05 -3.27 -35.18
C ILE A 148 7.49 -2.77 -35.25
N GLN A 149 8.48 -3.63 -35.00
CA GLN A 149 9.89 -3.26 -35.11
C GLN A 149 10.26 -2.85 -36.54
N SER A 150 9.66 -3.50 -37.55
CA SER A 150 9.85 -3.13 -38.96
C SER A 150 9.27 -1.75 -39.27
N GLU A 151 8.07 -1.43 -38.76
CA GLU A 151 7.45 -0.12 -38.94
C GLU A 151 8.23 1.00 -38.22
N ILE A 152 8.71 0.74 -36.99
CA ILE A 152 9.59 1.66 -36.27
C ILE A 152 10.87 1.94 -37.07
N SER A 153 11.48 0.90 -37.66
CA SER A 153 12.69 1.04 -38.46
C SER A 153 12.43 1.86 -39.75
N LYS A 154 11.26 1.71 -40.37
CA LYS A 154 10.85 2.55 -41.52
C LYS A 154 10.73 4.01 -41.11
N ILE A 155 10.06 4.30 -40.01
CA ILE A 155 9.89 5.67 -39.50
C ILE A 155 11.26 6.28 -39.15
N GLN A 156 12.13 5.54 -38.45
CA GLN A 156 13.49 5.99 -38.12
C GLN A 156 14.32 6.30 -39.37
N ASN A 157 14.21 5.49 -40.42
CA ASN A 157 14.90 5.75 -41.69
C ASN A 157 14.40 7.04 -42.36
N ILE A 158 13.09 7.29 -42.34
CA ILE A 158 12.51 8.53 -42.88
C ILE A 158 12.98 9.74 -42.08
N LEU A 159 13.05 9.62 -40.74
CA LEU A 159 13.43 10.71 -39.85
C LEU A 159 14.95 11.00 -39.82
N LYS A 160 15.79 10.10 -40.35
CA LYS A 160 17.26 10.20 -40.27
C LYS A 160 17.84 11.47 -40.88
N ASP A 161 17.20 12.00 -41.92
CA ASP A 161 17.66 13.18 -42.64
C ASP A 161 17.14 14.50 -42.03
N TYR A 162 16.30 14.41 -40.99
CA TYR A 162 15.71 15.56 -40.31
C TYR A 162 16.35 15.77 -38.94
N THR A 163 16.66 17.02 -38.62
CA THR A 163 17.06 17.39 -37.24
C THR A 163 15.85 17.37 -36.32
N ALA A 164 16.06 17.11 -35.02
CA ALA A 164 14.97 17.01 -34.04
C ALA A 164 14.05 18.24 -33.99
N GLU A 165 14.61 19.43 -34.25
CA GLU A 165 13.87 20.70 -34.31
C GLU A 165 12.84 20.76 -35.47
N ASN A 166 13.03 19.92 -36.50
CA ASN A 166 12.15 19.82 -37.67
C ASN A 166 11.21 18.60 -37.60
N ILE A 167 11.18 17.88 -36.47
CA ILE A 167 10.28 16.74 -36.26
C ILE A 167 9.14 17.21 -35.35
N LEU A 168 7.97 17.44 -35.95
CA LEU A 168 6.77 17.87 -35.24
C LEU A 168 5.86 16.66 -34.99
N ASN A 169 5.45 16.45 -33.73
CA ASN A 169 4.42 15.48 -33.39
C ASN A 169 3.05 16.16 -33.47
N PHE A 170 2.21 15.72 -34.40
CA PHE A 170 0.82 16.11 -34.49
C PHE A 170 -0.05 14.92 -34.11
N ASP A 171 -0.38 14.79 -32.82
CA ASP A 171 -1.41 13.88 -32.36
C ASP A 171 -2.79 14.56 -32.40
N GLU A 172 -3.84 13.76 -32.61
CA GLU A 172 -5.22 14.26 -32.64
C GLU A 172 -5.58 14.86 -31.28
N THR A 173 -5.70 16.18 -31.24
CA THR A 173 -6.25 16.91 -30.09
C THR A 173 -7.75 17.13 -30.32
N GLY A 174 -8.56 16.24 -29.75
CA GLY A 174 -10.02 16.42 -29.72
C GLY A 174 -10.42 17.55 -28.79
N LEU A 175 -10.87 18.69 -29.34
CA LEU A 175 -11.51 19.75 -28.57
C LEU A 175 -12.95 19.35 -28.24
N PHE A 176 -13.24 19.11 -26.97
CA PHE A 176 -14.61 18.90 -26.49
C PHE A 176 -15.26 20.26 -26.20
N TYR A 177 -16.31 20.62 -26.95
CA TYR A 177 -17.18 21.73 -26.57
C TYR A 177 -18.14 21.26 -25.47
N GLN A 178 -18.23 22.00 -24.36
CA GLN A 178 -19.31 21.81 -23.39
C GLN A 178 -20.64 22.19 -24.04
N GLN A 179 -21.57 21.22 -24.13
CA GLN A 179 -23.00 21.47 -24.28
C GLN A 179 -23.65 21.61 -22.92
#